data_AF-A0AAE0W010-F1
#
_entry.id   AF-A0AAE0W010-F1
#
_cell.length_a   1.000
_cell.length_b   1.000
_cell.length_c   1.000
_cell.angle_alpha   90.00
_cell.angle_beta   90.00
_cell.angle_gamma   90.00
#
_symmetry.space_group_name_H-M   'P 1'
#
loop_
_entity.id
_entity.type
_entity.pdbx_description
1 polymer ?
#
loop_
_entity_poly.entity_id
_entity_poly.type
_entity_poly.pdbx_seq_one_letter_code
_entity_poly.pdbx_strand_id
1 'polypeptide(L)'
;MAQHVGYDLVRTTEPMPRQTRFKRDRMAPITTLNRIATVACERIVLMLNNTEIVKELRLKSMNDVLKYLNGQHDDLGLSGDRGDFYRRKLAEQMYLNFSIQGVDHTNVMSVVEAAILLERETRKTFGSSTQNRDWAPSVEIDETILDILTRIAGIF
;
A
#
# COMPACT_ATOMS: atom_id res chain seq x y z
N MET A 1 75.06 17.96 -31.36
CA MET A 1 74.48 17.12 -30.30
C MET A 1 73.19 17.79 -29.84
N ALA A 2 72.04 17.35 -30.35
CA ALA A 2 70.73 17.90 -29.97
C ALA A 2 70.04 16.88 -29.05
N GLN A 3 69.75 17.29 -27.82
CA GLN A 3 69.04 16.47 -26.83
C GLN A 3 67.56 16.42 -27.20
N HIS A 4 67.08 15.25 -27.61
CA HIS A 4 65.66 14.98 -27.80
C HIS A 4 65.02 14.83 -26.42
N VAL A 5 64.39 15.89 -25.92
CA VAL A 5 63.48 15.83 -24.77
C VAL A 5 62.16 15.30 -25.30
N GLY A 6 62.00 13.97 -25.29
CA GLY A 6 60.72 13.32 -25.53
C GLY A 6 59.83 13.57 -24.31
N TYR A 7 58.76 14.33 -24.50
CA TYR A 7 57.69 14.43 -23.52
C TYR A 7 57.01 13.06 -23.43
N ASP A 8 57.09 12.40 -22.28
CA ASP A 8 56.24 11.26 -21.95
C ASP A 8 54.79 11.77 -21.92
N LEU A 9 54.08 11.54 -23.03
CA LEU A 9 52.65 11.74 -23.11
C LEU A 9 52.01 10.87 -22.04
N VAL A 10 51.39 11.54 -21.06
CA VAL A 10 50.53 10.95 -20.03
C VAL A 10 49.67 9.88 -20.70
N ARG A 11 49.93 8.62 -20.35
CA ARG A 11 49.08 7.50 -20.76
C ARG A 11 47.66 7.85 -20.35
N THR A 12 46.81 8.07 -21.34
CA THR A 12 45.37 8.19 -21.15
C THR A 12 44.93 6.91 -20.46
N THR A 13 44.68 6.98 -19.15
CA THR A 13 43.90 5.97 -18.46
C THR A 13 42.56 5.98 -19.15
N GLU A 14 42.32 5.00 -20.02
CA GLU A 14 40.97 4.73 -20.51
C GLU A 14 40.06 4.71 -19.28
N PRO A 15 38.95 5.47 -19.26
CA PRO A 15 37.98 5.33 -18.20
C PRO A 15 37.46 3.91 -18.34
N MET A 16 38.00 3.01 -17.51
CA MET A 16 37.47 1.67 -17.32
C MET A 16 35.97 1.89 -17.16
N PRO A 17 35.11 1.36 -18.05
CA PRO A 17 33.69 1.56 -17.92
C PRO A 17 33.35 0.97 -16.57
N ARG A 18 33.07 1.84 -15.59
CA ARG A 18 32.50 1.44 -14.32
C ARG A 18 31.19 0.80 -14.74
N GLN A 19 31.20 -0.52 -14.86
CA GLN A 19 29.99 -1.31 -14.84
C GLN A 19 29.40 -1.00 -13.48
N THR A 20 28.57 0.04 -13.42
CA THR A 20 27.58 0.20 -12.39
C THR A 20 26.71 -1.02 -12.54
N ARG A 21 27.08 -2.11 -11.84
CA ARG A 21 26.20 -3.26 -11.64
C ARG A 21 24.97 -2.68 -10.95
N PHE A 22 23.96 -2.35 -11.72
CA PHE A 22 22.63 -2.05 -11.22
C PHE A 22 22.19 -3.33 -10.50
N LYS A 23 22.43 -3.41 -9.19
CA LYS A 23 21.80 -4.42 -8.35
C LYS A 23 20.34 -4.02 -8.27
N ARG A 24 19.49 -4.78 -8.96
CA ARG A 24 18.03 -4.61 -8.91
C ARG A 24 17.62 -4.79 -7.45
N ASP A 25 17.18 -3.72 -6.80
CA ASP A 25 16.63 -3.79 -5.45
C ASP A 25 15.34 -4.62 -5.50
N ARG A 26 15.42 -5.88 -5.07
CA ARG A 26 14.29 -6.80 -5.10
C ARG A 26 13.26 -6.45 -4.03
N MET A 27 13.63 -5.66 -3.02
CA MET A 27 12.75 -5.20 -1.95
C MET A 27 11.90 -3.99 -2.37
N ALA A 28 12.28 -3.28 -3.44
CA ALA A 28 11.57 -2.09 -3.89
C ALA A 28 10.06 -2.31 -4.15
N PRO A 29 9.62 -3.39 -4.84
CA PRO A 29 8.20 -3.68 -5.00
C PRO A 29 7.47 -3.88 -3.67
N ILE A 30 8.08 -4.57 -2.71
CA ILE A 30 7.49 -4.79 -1.37
C ILE A 30 7.36 -3.47 -0.61
N THR A 31 8.33 -2.55 -0.77
CA THR A 31 8.24 -1.21 -0.16
C THR A 31 7.10 -0.40 -0.76
N THR A 32 6.91 -0.50 -2.07
CA THR A 32 5.79 0.17 -2.75
C THR A 32 4.46 -0.41 -2.31
N LEU A 33 4.33 -1.74 -2.25
CA LEU A 33 3.12 -2.42 -1.78
C LEU A 33 2.76 -2.05 -0.33
N ASN A 34 3.74 -2.00 0.56
CA ASN A 34 3.52 -1.55 1.94
C ASN A 34 3.03 -0.10 2.00
N ARG A 35 3.66 0.79 1.22
CA ARG A 35 3.24 2.19 1.15
C ARG A 35 1.81 2.31 0.63
N ILE A 36 1.46 1.57 -0.43
CA ILE A 36 0.09 1.51 -0.96
C ILE A 36 -0.86 1.05 0.15
N ALA A 37 -0.58 -0.08 0.79
CA ALA A 37 -1.45 -0.66 1.81
C ALA A 37 -1.62 0.26 3.03
N THR A 38 -0.54 0.86 3.51
CA THR A 38 -0.57 1.79 4.65
C THR A 38 -1.45 3.00 4.34
N VAL A 39 -1.22 3.66 3.21
CA VAL A 39 -1.99 4.85 2.81
C VAL A 39 -3.45 4.48 2.53
N ALA A 40 -3.70 3.31 1.91
CA ALA A 40 -5.05 2.82 1.67
C ALA A 40 -5.80 2.58 2.99
N CYS A 41 -5.18 1.92 3.96
CA CYS A 41 -5.75 1.71 5.29
C CYS A 41 -6.09 3.03 5.99
N GLU A 42 -5.18 4.01 5.98
CA GLU A 42 -5.42 5.34 6.56
C GLU A 42 -6.62 6.04 5.90
N ARG A 43 -6.69 6.00 4.56
CA ARG A 43 -7.78 6.62 3.80
C ARG A 43 -9.10 5.90 3.99
N ILE A 44 -9.11 4.57 4.16
CA ILE A 44 -10.32 3.82 4.50
C ILE A 44 -10.88 4.25 5.87
N VAL A 45 -10.02 4.39 6.87
CA VAL A 45 -10.41 4.91 8.19
C VAL A 45 -10.99 6.32 8.07
N LEU A 46 -10.36 7.19 7.26
CA LEU A 46 -10.85 8.54 7.03
C LEU A 46 -12.20 8.56 6.29
N MET A 47 -12.38 7.74 5.25
CA MET A 47 -13.64 7.63 4.52
C MET A 47 -14.79 7.26 5.46
N LEU A 48 -14.60 6.25 6.32
CA LEU A 48 -15.65 5.83 7.23
C LEU A 48 -15.94 6.88 8.30
N ASN A 49 -14.91 7.57 8.81
CA ASN A 49 -15.09 8.71 9.72
C ASN A 49 -15.84 9.89 9.06
N ASN A 50 -15.60 10.15 7.79
CA ASN A 50 -16.25 11.23 7.04
C ASN A 50 -17.71 10.94 6.68
N THR A 51 -18.22 9.74 6.97
CA THR A 51 -19.64 9.44 6.75
C THR A 51 -20.57 10.12 7.76
N GLU A 52 -20.03 10.72 8.84
CA GLU A 52 -20.78 11.35 9.95
C GLU A 52 -21.77 10.42 10.69
N ILE A 53 -21.84 9.14 10.30
CA ILE A 53 -22.70 8.12 10.89
C ILE A 53 -22.03 7.49 12.12
N VAL A 54 -20.70 7.48 12.16
CA VAL A 54 -19.92 7.04 13.33
C VAL A 54 -20.06 8.07 14.45
N LYS A 55 -21.09 7.91 15.27
CA LYS A 55 -21.46 8.87 16.34
C LYS A 55 -20.58 8.77 17.57
N GLU A 56 -20.02 7.59 17.84
CA GLU A 56 -19.26 7.31 19.05
C GLU A 56 -17.78 7.15 18.72
N LEU A 57 -17.03 8.23 18.90
CA LEU A 57 -15.57 8.32 18.73
C LEU A 57 -15.06 8.06 17.30
N ARG A 58 -14.33 9.04 16.77
CA ARG A 58 -13.57 8.91 15.52
C ARG A 58 -12.78 7.60 15.53
N LEU A 59 -13.02 6.73 14.54
CA LEU A 59 -12.33 5.46 14.36
C LEU A 59 -10.83 5.72 14.27
N LYS A 60 -10.04 4.98 15.03
CA LYS A 60 -8.59 5.16 15.13
C LYS A 60 -7.82 4.07 14.39
N SER A 61 -8.46 2.93 14.11
CA SER A 61 -7.82 1.76 13.55
C SER A 61 -8.69 1.02 12.54
N MET A 62 -8.07 0.22 11.69
CA MET A 62 -8.76 -0.70 10.78
C MET A 62 -9.58 -1.77 11.53
N ASN A 63 -9.20 -2.11 12.77
CA ASN A 63 -10.01 -3.01 13.60
C ASN A 63 -11.34 -2.37 13.99
N ASP A 64 -11.35 -1.06 14.26
CA ASP A 64 -12.60 -0.33 14.53
C ASP A 64 -13.46 -0.29 13.27
N VAL A 65 -12.86 -0.06 12.10
CA VAL A 65 -13.55 -0.16 10.80
C VAL A 65 -14.22 -1.54 10.64
N LEU A 66 -13.47 -2.63 10.85
CA LEU A 66 -14.02 -3.99 10.75
C LEU A 66 -15.18 -4.25 11.72
N LYS A 67 -15.11 -3.75 12.96
CA LYS A 67 -16.22 -3.87 13.93
C LYS A 67 -17.49 -3.23 13.39
N TYR A 68 -17.38 -2.01 12.85
CA TYR A 68 -18.51 -1.29 12.26
C TYR A 68 -19.06 -1.99 11.02
N LEU A 69 -18.20 -2.46 10.10
CA LEU A 69 -18.63 -3.17 8.90
C LEU A 69 -19.27 -4.53 9.20
N ASN A 70 -18.92 -5.17 10.32
CA ASN A 70 -19.53 -6.40 10.82
C ASN A 70 -20.77 -6.15 11.70
N GLY A 71 -21.12 -4.89 11.98
CA GLY A 71 -22.22 -4.54 12.88
C GLY A 71 -21.97 -4.87 14.36
N GLN A 72 -20.71 -5.12 14.74
CA GLN A 72 -20.27 -5.47 16.09
C GLN A 72 -19.91 -4.22 16.91
N HIS A 73 -20.85 -3.27 17.02
CA HIS A 73 -20.71 -2.05 17.81
C HIS A 73 -21.85 -1.94 18.84
N ASP A 74 -21.59 -1.27 19.97
CA ASP A 74 -22.40 -1.29 21.20
C ASP A 74 -23.76 -0.56 21.13
N ASP A 75 -24.25 -0.21 19.93
CA ASP A 75 -25.61 0.28 19.70
C ASP A 75 -26.66 -0.83 19.88
N LEU A 76 -26.79 -1.32 21.11
CA LEU A 76 -27.82 -2.20 21.63
C LEU A 76 -29.18 -1.47 21.56
N GLY A 77 -30.00 -1.75 20.54
CA GLY A 77 -31.42 -1.37 20.56
C GLY A 77 -32.11 -1.01 19.25
N LEU A 78 -31.44 -1.08 18.08
CA LEU A 78 -32.05 -0.71 16.79
C LEU A 78 -32.03 -1.88 15.80
N SER A 79 -33.18 -2.22 15.22
CA SER A 79 -33.38 -3.39 14.37
C SER A 79 -32.81 -3.21 12.95
N GLY A 80 -31.97 -4.13 12.48
CA GLY A 80 -31.50 -4.24 11.08
C GLY A 80 -30.03 -4.66 10.93
N ASP A 81 -29.61 -5.14 9.75
CA ASP A 81 -28.19 -5.38 9.42
C ASP A 81 -27.48 -4.04 9.18
N ARG A 82 -27.02 -3.42 10.26
CA ARG A 82 -26.26 -2.17 10.20
C ARG A 82 -24.88 -2.32 9.59
N GLY A 83 -24.27 -3.50 9.69
CA GLY A 83 -23.03 -3.79 8.99
C GLY A 83 -23.20 -3.53 7.50
N ASP A 84 -24.33 -3.94 6.93
CA ASP A 84 -24.66 -3.68 5.53
C ASP A 84 -24.77 -2.19 5.20
N PHE A 85 -25.37 -1.42 6.09
CA PHE A 85 -25.47 0.02 5.93
C PHE A 85 -24.08 0.69 5.89
N TYR A 86 -23.17 0.33 6.79
CA TYR A 86 -21.80 0.85 6.76
C TYR A 86 -21.01 0.36 5.54
N ARG A 87 -21.21 -0.90 5.11
CA ARG A 87 -20.60 -1.42 3.88
C ARG A 87 -21.05 -0.64 2.65
N ARG A 88 -22.36 -0.38 2.50
CA ARG A 88 -22.89 0.48 1.41
C ARG A 88 -22.29 1.87 1.45
N LYS A 89 -22.21 2.48 2.63
CA LYS A 89 -21.68 3.84 2.80
C LYS A 89 -20.19 3.91 2.48
N LEU A 90 -19.40 2.92 2.88
CA LEU A 90 -18.00 2.86 2.54
C LEU A 90 -17.78 2.66 1.03
N ALA A 91 -18.54 1.77 0.39
CA ALA A 91 -18.49 1.58 -1.05
C ALA A 91 -18.87 2.87 -1.82
N GLU A 92 -19.91 3.58 -1.35
CA GLU A 92 -20.28 4.89 -1.88
C GLU A 92 -19.13 5.91 -1.75
N GLN A 93 -18.47 5.97 -0.59
CA GLN A 93 -17.32 6.86 -0.40
C GLN A 93 -16.13 6.49 -1.29
N MET A 94 -15.88 5.20 -1.54
CA MET A 94 -14.83 4.76 -2.46
C MET A 94 -15.13 5.21 -3.91
N TYR A 95 -16.39 5.11 -4.32
CA TYR A 95 -16.83 5.62 -5.62
C TYR A 95 -16.69 7.14 -5.72
N LEU A 96 -17.20 7.88 -4.73
CA LEU A 96 -17.22 9.35 -4.75
C LEU A 96 -15.82 9.97 -4.70
N ASN A 97 -14.91 9.43 -3.87
CA ASN A 97 -13.59 10.02 -3.67
C ASN A 97 -12.54 9.53 -4.68
N PHE A 98 -12.68 8.30 -5.20
CA PHE A 98 -11.64 7.65 -6.00
C PHE A 98 -12.13 7.10 -7.34
N SER A 99 -13.41 7.28 -7.69
CA SER A 99 -14.02 6.76 -8.92
C SER A 99 -13.80 5.26 -9.12
N ILE A 100 -13.81 4.50 -8.01
CA ILE A 100 -13.63 3.05 -8.02
C ILE A 100 -14.97 2.40 -8.35
N GLN A 101 -15.02 1.70 -9.48
CA GLN A 101 -16.20 0.95 -9.93
C GLN A 101 -16.09 -0.52 -9.50
N GLY A 102 -17.24 -1.20 -9.39
CA GLY A 102 -17.27 -2.63 -9.05
C GLY A 102 -17.10 -2.96 -7.57
N VAL A 103 -16.98 -1.95 -6.69
CA VAL A 103 -17.03 -2.13 -5.23
C VAL A 103 -18.43 -1.80 -4.73
N ASP A 104 -19.04 -2.74 -4.02
CA ASP A 104 -20.35 -2.62 -3.41
C ASP A 104 -20.37 -3.20 -1.99
N HIS A 105 -21.56 -3.23 -1.37
CA HIS A 105 -21.72 -3.71 0.00
C HIS A 105 -21.40 -5.19 0.21
N THR A 106 -21.34 -5.99 -0.85
CA THR A 106 -21.05 -7.43 -0.79
C THR A 106 -19.56 -7.72 -0.80
N ASN A 107 -18.76 -6.88 -1.48
CA ASN A 107 -17.32 -7.13 -1.68
C ASN A 107 -16.40 -6.10 -1.02
N VAL A 108 -16.93 -4.97 -0.54
CA VAL A 108 -16.13 -3.93 0.16
C VAL A 108 -15.40 -4.49 1.39
N MET A 109 -15.99 -5.49 2.07
CA MET A 109 -15.32 -6.16 3.18
C MET A 109 -14.03 -6.85 2.73
N SER A 110 -14.08 -7.57 1.60
CA SER A 110 -12.90 -8.24 1.04
C SER A 110 -11.80 -7.26 0.66
N VAL A 111 -12.14 -6.06 0.16
CA VAL A 111 -11.16 -4.99 -0.10
C VAL A 111 -10.48 -4.53 1.18
N VAL A 112 -11.26 -4.30 2.24
CA VAL A 112 -10.76 -3.86 3.56
C VAL A 112 -9.86 -4.92 4.19
N GLU A 113 -10.30 -6.18 4.18
CA GLU A 113 -9.51 -7.31 4.69
C GLU A 113 -8.22 -7.53 3.91
N ALA A 114 -8.27 -7.42 2.59
CA ALA A 114 -7.09 -7.53 1.75
C ALA A 114 -6.09 -6.39 1.98
N ALA A 115 -6.56 -5.15 2.22
CA ALA A 115 -5.70 -4.04 2.60
C ALA A 115 -4.94 -4.32 3.90
N ILE A 116 -5.64 -4.83 4.93
CA ILE A 116 -5.06 -5.19 6.23
C ILE A 116 -4.06 -6.34 6.06
N LEU A 117 -4.43 -7.37 5.31
CA LEU A 117 -3.57 -8.53 5.07
C LEU A 117 -2.29 -8.12 4.33
N LEU A 118 -2.42 -7.29 3.30
CA LEU A 118 -1.29 -6.77 2.54
C LEU A 118 -0.33 -5.93 3.39
N GLU A 119 -0.88 -5.03 4.21
CA GLU A 119 -0.11 -4.23 5.15
C GLU A 119 0.66 -5.14 6.12
N ARG A 120 -0.01 -6.13 6.71
CA ARG A 120 0.58 -7.06 7.66
C ARG A 120 1.68 -7.93 7.05
N GLU A 121 1.43 -8.53 5.88
CA GLU A 121 2.39 -9.41 5.22
C GLU A 121 3.61 -8.65 4.72
N THR A 122 3.43 -7.45 4.17
CA THR A 122 4.56 -6.61 3.76
C THR A 122 5.36 -6.14 4.97
N ARG A 123 4.72 -5.71 6.06
CA ARG A 123 5.40 -5.35 7.33
C ARG A 123 6.18 -6.53 7.92
N LYS A 124 5.61 -7.73 7.93
CA LYS A 124 6.30 -8.97 8.36
C LYS A 124 7.51 -9.28 7.49
N THR A 125 7.39 -9.05 6.18
CA THR A 125 8.51 -9.21 5.25
C THR A 125 9.63 -8.21 5.54
N PHE A 126 9.30 -6.96 5.90
CA PHE A 126 10.31 -6.00 6.37
C PHE A 126 11.02 -6.47 7.63
N GLY A 127 10.26 -6.91 8.64
CA GLY A 127 10.84 -7.38 9.91
C GLY A 127 11.81 -8.55 9.74
N SER A 128 11.54 -9.44 8.77
CA SER A 128 12.37 -10.61 8.47
C SER A 128 13.51 -10.35 7.49
N SER A 129 13.39 -9.35 6.62
CA SER A 129 14.32 -9.14 5.49
C SER A 129 15.23 -7.91 5.63
N THR A 130 15.26 -7.26 6.81
CA THR A 130 16.11 -6.08 7.08
C THR A 130 17.59 -6.29 6.77
N GLN A 131 18.08 -7.53 6.72
CA GLN A 131 19.49 -7.85 6.45
C GLN A 131 19.79 -8.28 5.00
N ASN A 132 18.79 -8.52 4.14
CA ASN A 132 19.04 -9.10 2.81
C ASN A 132 18.11 -8.55 1.71
N ARG A 133 18.40 -7.34 1.22
CA ARG A 133 17.65 -6.68 0.13
C ARG A 133 17.71 -7.41 -1.22
N ASP A 134 18.65 -8.34 -1.36
CA ASP A 134 18.82 -9.20 -2.53
C ASP A 134 17.82 -10.39 -2.54
N TRP A 135 17.07 -10.60 -1.44
CA TRP A 135 16.04 -11.63 -1.33
C TRP A 135 14.71 -10.99 -0.91
N ALA A 136 13.71 -11.06 -1.79
CA ALA A 136 12.37 -10.57 -1.55
C ALA A 136 11.39 -11.70 -1.88
N PRO A 137 10.51 -12.10 -0.95
CA PRO A 137 9.48 -13.09 -1.25
C PRO A 137 8.46 -12.52 -2.25
N SER A 138 7.88 -13.39 -3.07
CA SER A 138 6.73 -13.02 -3.89
C SER A 138 5.51 -12.84 -3.00
N VAL A 139 4.82 -11.69 -3.14
CA VAL A 139 3.53 -11.45 -2.51
C VAL A 139 2.47 -11.63 -3.60
N GLU A 140 1.65 -12.67 -3.48
CA GLU A 140 0.53 -12.91 -4.39
C GLU A 140 -0.66 -12.07 -3.93
N ILE A 141 -1.16 -11.23 -4.82
CA ILE A 141 -2.30 -10.33 -4.58
C ILE A 141 -3.14 -10.34 -5.84
N ASP A 142 -4.46 -10.38 -5.68
CA ASP A 142 -5.41 -10.19 -6.77
C ASP A 142 -5.17 -8.81 -7.44
N GLU A 143 -4.96 -8.82 -8.76
CA GLU A 143 -4.69 -7.60 -9.54
C GLU A 143 -5.80 -6.56 -9.42
N THR A 144 -7.05 -7.00 -9.30
CA THR A 144 -8.22 -6.14 -9.14
C THR A 144 -8.18 -5.42 -7.80
N ILE A 145 -7.83 -6.15 -6.73
CA ILE A 145 -7.69 -5.56 -5.39
C ILE A 145 -6.51 -4.60 -5.37
N LEU A 146 -5.40 -4.97 -6.01
CA LEU A 146 -4.24 -4.09 -6.10
C LEU A 146 -4.56 -2.79 -6.85
N ASP A 147 -5.30 -2.85 -7.97
CA ASP A 147 -5.78 -1.64 -8.67
C ASP A 147 -6.61 -0.79 -7.71
N ILE A 148 -7.63 -1.35 -7.07
CA ILE A 148 -8.46 -0.65 -6.08
C ILE A 148 -7.60 0.05 -5.01
N LEU A 149 -6.66 -0.67 -4.39
CA LEU A 149 -5.81 -0.12 -3.32
C LEU A 149 -4.85 0.96 -3.83
N THR A 150 -4.30 0.82 -5.04
CA THR A 150 -3.43 1.85 -5.65
C THR A 150 -4.19 3.15 -5.92
N ARG A 151 -5.44 3.04 -6.42
CA ARG A 151 -6.33 4.19 -6.61
C ARG A 151 -6.65 4.88 -5.29
N ILE A 152 -7.00 4.10 -4.27
CA ILE A 152 -7.23 4.64 -2.92
C ILE A 152 -5.96 5.32 -2.41
N ALA A 153 -4.77 4.74 -2.61
CA ALA A 153 -3.51 5.33 -2.18
C ALA A 153 -3.08 6.58 -2.97
N GLY A 154 -3.67 6.82 -4.15
CA GLY A 154 -3.31 7.93 -5.04
C GLY A 154 -1.95 7.75 -5.70
N ILE A 155 -1.55 6.50 -5.95
CA ILE A 155 -0.32 6.17 -6.68
C ILE A 155 -0.75 5.79 -8.09
N PHE A 156 -0.67 6.76 -9.01
CA PHE A 156 -0.87 6.63 -10.45
C PHE A 156 0.38 7.13 -11.18
#